data_AF-A0A7X8IH64-F1
#
_entry.id   AF-A0A7X8IH64-F1
#
_cell.length_a   1.000
_cell.length_b   1.000
_cell.length_c   1.000
_cell.angle_alpha   90.00
_cell.angle_beta   90.00
_cell.angle_gamma   90.00
#
_symmetry.space_group_name_H-M   'P 1'
#
loop_
_entity.id
_entity.type
_entity.pdbx_description
1 polymer ?
#
loop_
_entity_poly.entity_id
_entity_poly.type
_entity_poly.pdbx_seq_one_letter_code
_entity_poly.pdbx_strand_id
1 'polypeptide(L)' 'MDMKQDDLLKKALLDTQERVRDYMNYSRYVEDEKLQRCFRDFAETEGKHARKLQQFIDRLT' A
#
# COMPACT_ATOMS: atom_id res chain seq x y z
N MET A 1 11.05 4.06 -20.86
CA MET A 1 10.32 2.81 -20.55
C MET A 1 8.91 3.03 -21.06
N ASP A 2 8.50 2.33 -22.12
CA ASP A 2 7.10 2.33 -22.54
C ASP A 2 6.34 1.40 -21.59
N MET A 3 5.88 1.95 -20.46
CA MET A 3 5.08 1.19 -19.51
C MET A 3 3.64 1.15 -20.02
N LYS A 4 3.11 -0.06 -20.24
CA LYS A 4 1.69 -0.21 -20.54
C LYS A 4 0.88 0.09 -19.28
N GLN A 5 -0.41 0.38 -19.48
CA GLN A 5 -1.32 0.71 -18.38
C GLN A 5 -1.36 -0.40 -17.30
N ASP A 6 -1.21 -1.67 -17.69
CA ASP A 6 -1.19 -2.79 -16.75
C ASP A 6 0.10 -2.83 -15.92
N ASP A 7 1.27 -2.53 -16.52
CA ASP A 7 2.54 -2.42 -15.81
C ASP A 7 2.49 -1.31 -14.76
N LEU A 8 1.89 -0.16 -15.10
CA LEU A 8 1.71 0.95 -14.17
C LEU A 8 0.83 0.55 -12.97
N LEU A 9 -0.29 -0.15 -13.22
CA LEU A 9 -1.19 -0.60 -12.17
C LEU A 9 -0.55 -1.67 -11.27
N LYS A 10 0.17 -2.65 -11.86
CA LYS A 10 0.89 -3.69 -11.12
C LYS A 10 1.99 -3.09 -10.24
N LYS A 11 2.77 -2.15 -10.78
CA LYS A 11 3.81 -1.46 -10.01
C LYS A 11 3.19 -0.64 -8.87
N ALA A 12 2.15 0.14 -9.15
CA ALA A 12 1.47 0.90 -8.11
C ALA A 12 0.89 0.00 -7.00
N LEU A 13 0.33 -1.16 -7.36
CA LEU A 13 -0.17 -2.13 -6.38
C LEU A 13 0.95 -2.67 -5.50
N LEU A 14 2.08 -3.10 -6.08
CA LEU A 14 3.23 -3.61 -5.35
C LEU A 14 3.79 -2.54 -4.40
N ASP A 15 4.06 -1.34 -4.90
CA ASP A 15 4.57 -0.21 -4.10
C ASP A 15 3.61 0.10 -2.92
N THR A 16 2.29 0.01 -3.14
CA THR A 16 1.29 0.23 -2.09
C THR A 16 1.29 -0.89 -1.05
N GLN A 17 1.40 -2.16 -1.48
CA GLN A 17 1.49 -3.31 -0.57
C GLN A 17 2.77 -3.27 0.27
N GLU A 18 3.89 -2.80 -0.31
CA GLU A 18 5.13 -2.55 0.43
C GLU A 18 4.94 -1.50 1.52
N ARG A 19 4.25 -0.40 1.22
CA ARG A 19 3.93 0.62 2.24
C ARG A 19 3.07 0.08 3.38
N VAL A 20 2.09 -0.80 3.09
CA VAL A 20 1.32 -1.49 4.13
C VAL A 20 2.24 -2.26 5.06
N ARG A 21 3.11 -3.11 4.49
CA ARG A 21 4.08 -3.90 5.25
C ARG A 21 5.00 -3.00 6.09
N ASP A 22 5.53 -1.96 5.48
CA ASP A 22 6.53 -1.10 6.10
C ASP A 22 5.92 -0.29 7.24
N TYR A 23 4.74 0.31 7.06
CA TYR A 23 4.04 1.00 8.14
C TYR A 23 3.64 0.07 9.28
N MET A 24 3.15 -1.15 8.98
CA MET A 24 2.91 -2.15 10.02
C MET A 24 4.19 -2.49 10.78
N ASN A 25 5.31 -2.61 10.07
CA ASN A 25 6.61 -2.88 10.67
C ASN A 25 7.07 -1.73 11.57
N TYR A 26 7.00 -0.48 11.09
CA TYR A 26 7.39 0.71 11.86
C TYR A 26 6.54 0.88 13.13
N SER A 27 5.24 0.57 13.05
CA SER A 27 4.34 0.63 14.22
C SER A 27 4.72 -0.33 15.35
N ARG A 28 5.57 -1.34 15.08
CA ARG A 28 6.08 -2.30 16.08
C ARG A 28 7.36 -1.83 16.77
N TYR A 29 8.16 -1.00 16.10
CA TYR A 29 9.48 -0.58 16.60
C TYR A 29 9.49 0.83 17.18
N VAL A 30 8.53 1.67 16.84
CA VAL A 30 8.45 3.02 17.39
C VAL A 30 7.83 3.01 18.79
N GLU A 31 8.40 3.77 19.72
CA GLU A 31 7.95 3.82 21.12
C GLU A 31 6.82 4.84 21.33
N ASP A 32 6.81 5.95 20.58
CA ASP A 32 5.79 6.99 20.69
C ASP A 32 4.42 6.45 20.27
N GLU A 33 3.47 6.40 21.20
CA GLU A 33 2.15 5.82 20.94
C GLU A 33 1.34 6.57 19.87
N LYS A 34 1.51 7.88 19.75
CA LYS A 34 0.81 8.65 18.72
C LYS A 34 1.34 8.29 17.34
N LEU A 35 2.65 8.11 17.22
CA LEU A 35 3.32 7.70 16.00
C LEU A 35 3.03 6.23 15.67
N GLN A 36 2.95 5.35 16.67
CA GLN A 36 2.47 3.98 16.48
C GLN A 36 1.06 3.97 15.86
N ARG A 37 0.12 4.73 16.43
CA ARG A 37 -1.25 4.85 15.91
C ARG A 37 -1.26 5.41 14.49
N CYS A 38 -0.51 6.48 14.25
CA CYS A 38 -0.36 7.08 12.93
C CYS A 38 0.10 6.06 11.87
N PHE A 39 1.12 5.24 12.16
CA PHE A 39 1.55 4.20 11.22
C PHE A 39 0.52 3.11 11.00
N ARG A 40 -0.25 2.71 12.02
CA ARG A 40 -1.35 1.75 11.84
C ARG A 40 -2.44 2.33 10.93
N ASP A 41 -2.81 3.59 11.12
CA ASP A 41 -3.80 4.28 10.29
C ASP A 41 -3.35 4.42 8.83
N PHE A 42 -2.05 4.68 8.63
CA PHE A 42 -1.44 4.71 7.29
C PHE A 42 -1.46 3.33 6.65
N ALA A 43 -1.08 2.27 7.37
CA ALA A 43 -1.14 0.91 6.85
C ALA A 43 -2.57 0.52 6.42
N GLU A 44 -3.59 0.87 7.20
CA GLU A 44 -4.99 0.62 6.84
C GLU A 44 -5.39 1.38 5.57
N THR A 45 -4.98 2.65 5.48
CA THR A 45 -5.27 3.50 4.32
C THR A 45 -4.62 2.97 3.06
N GLU A 46 -3.34 2.57 3.12
CA GLU A 46 -2.68 1.93 1.98
C GLU A 46 -3.31 0.59 1.63
N GLY A 47 -3.83 -0.16 2.62
CA GLY A 47 -4.61 -1.37 2.35
C GLY A 47 -5.87 -1.10 1.51
N LYS A 48 -6.57 0.02 1.78
CA LYS A 48 -7.72 0.48 0.97
C LYS A 48 -7.27 0.89 -0.44
N HIS A 49 -6.14 1.57 -0.58
CA HIS A 49 -5.57 1.92 -1.87
C HIS A 49 -5.20 0.67 -2.69
N ALA A 50 -4.52 -0.30 -2.08
CA ALA A 50 -4.14 -1.57 -2.71
C ALA A 50 -5.39 -2.32 -3.19
N ARG A 51 -6.47 -2.37 -2.39
CA ARG A 51 -7.72 -3.00 -2.82
C ARG A 51 -8.33 -2.31 -4.04
N LYS A 52 -8.30 -0.97 -4.10
CA LYS A 52 -8.81 -0.20 -5.23
C LYS A 52 -7.97 -0.43 -6.50
N LEU A 53 -6.64 -0.50 -6.37
CA LEU A 53 -5.75 -0.81 -7.49
C LEU A 53 -5.99 -2.24 -8.02
N GLN A 54 -6.15 -3.21 -7.13
CA GLN A 54 -6.51 -4.58 -7.50
C GLN A 54 -7.83 -4.63 -8.29
N GLN A 55 -8.85 -3.87 -7.88
CA GLN A 55 -10.12 -3.80 -8.62
C GLN A 55 -9.98 -3.28 -10.06
N PHE A 56 -9.00 -2.41 -10.34
CA PHE A 56 -8.73 -1.99 -11.71
C PHE A 56 -8.01 -3.08 -12.51
N ILE A 57 -7.08 -3.81 -11.88
CA ILE A 57 -6.38 -4.95 -12.49
C ILE A 57 -7.38 -6.07 -12.82
N ASP A 58 -8.30 -6.37 -11.90
CA ASP A 58 -9.33 -7.40 -12.08
C ASP A 58 -10.26 -7.09 -13.28
N ARG A 59 -10.37 -5.82 -13.70
CA ARG A 59 -11.15 -5.42 -14.89
C ARG A 59 -10.39 -5.56 -16.22
N LEU A 60 -9.08 -5.77 -16.16
CA LEU A 60 -8.22 -5.99 -17.34
C LEU A 60 -8.12 -7.48 -17.70
N THR A 61 -8.64 -8.36 -16.85
CA THR A 61 -8.56 -9.83 -16.96
C THR A 61 -9.94 -10.39 -17.25
#